data_AF-A0A353QTE2-F1
#
_entry.id   AF-A0A353QTE2-F1
#
_cell.length_a   1.000
_cell.length_b   1.000
_cell.length_c   1.000
_cell.angle_alpha   90.00
_cell.angle_beta   90.00
_cell.angle_gamma   90.00
#
_symmetry.space_group_name_H-M   'P 1'
#
loop_
_entity.id
_entity.type
_entity.pdbx_description
1 polymer ?
#
loop_
_entity_poly.entity_id
_entity_poly.type
_entity_poly.pdbx_seq_one_letter_code
_entity_poly.pdbx_strand_id
1 'polypeptide(L)'
;MSLILLVLLPIIGAIIIFGPWFPQNEVKIRRFAKGWAGLVFIYSLFFIAFFNPSQTGFQFENILKLPGGKDWIAPLGIDFAFGVDGISITLLVLTTFLVLISLIA
;
A
#
# COMPACT_ATOMS: atom_id res chain seq x y z
N MET A 1 -0.87 0.82 12.25
CA MET A 1 -0.84 0.37 10.85
C MET A 1 -1.32 1.51 9.97
N SER A 2 -0.55 1.88 8.94
CA SER A 2 -0.87 3.00 8.05
C SER A 2 -1.27 2.50 6.67
N LEU A 3 -2.45 2.90 6.20
CA LEU A 3 -2.92 2.64 4.84
C LEU A 3 -2.08 3.37 3.79
N ILE A 4 -1.66 4.59 4.12
CA ILE A 4 -0.77 5.39 3.26
C ILE A 4 0.52 4.62 2.97
N LEU A 5 1.12 4.01 4.00
CA LEU A 5 2.31 3.20 3.81
C LEU A 5 2.05 2.03 2.86
N LEU A 6 0.93 1.31 3.01
CA LEU A 6 0.57 0.20 2.12
C LEU A 6 0.45 0.66 0.65
N VAL A 7 -0.18 1.82 0.43
CA VAL A 7 -0.34 2.42 -0.92
C VAL A 7 1.01 2.87 -1.50
N LEU A 8 1.92 3.37 -0.67
CA LEU A 8 3.23 3.85 -1.10
C LEU A 8 4.27 2.73 -1.28
N LEU A 9 4.13 1.58 -0.62
CA LEU A 9 5.09 0.48 -0.72
C LEU A 9 5.36 0.03 -2.17
N PRO A 10 4.37 -0.18 -3.05
CA PRO A 10 4.62 -0.51 -4.46
C PRO A 10 5.47 0.56 -5.18
N ILE A 11 5.21 1.84 -4.90
CA ILE A 11 5.95 2.97 -5.46
C ILE A 11 7.41 2.95 -4.97
N ILE A 12 7.62 2.72 -3.66
CA ILE A 12 8.96 2.59 -3.09
C ILE A 12 9.72 1.44 -3.77
N GLY A 13 9.08 0.28 -3.95
CA GLY A 13 9.69 -0.85 -4.66
C GLY A 13 10.07 -0.52 -6.10
N ALA A 14 9.19 0.19 -6.83
CA ALA A 14 9.46 0.63 -8.19
C ALA A 14 10.64 1.63 -8.25
N ILE A 15 10.70 2.60 -7.35
CA ILE A 15 11.81 3.55 -7.24
C ILE A 15 13.13 2.83 -6.93
N ILE A 16 13.11 1.84 -6.04
CA ILE A 16 14.30 1.03 -5.72
C ILE A 16 14.83 0.34 -6.98
N ILE A 17 13.95 -0.32 -7.76
CA ILE A 17 14.33 -1.02 -8.99
C ILE A 17 14.82 -0.05 -10.07
N PHE A 18 14.16 1.11 -10.23
CA PHE A 18 14.48 2.10 -11.25
C PHE A 18 15.75 2.91 -10.92
N GLY A 19 16.11 2.98 -9.65
CA GLY A 19 17.25 3.77 -9.19
C GLY A 19 18.61 3.25 -9.70
N PRO A 20 19.61 4.14 -9.84
CA PRO A 20 20.92 3.81 -10.41
C PRO A 20 21.74 2.82 -9.55
N TRP A 21 21.35 2.62 -8.30
CA TRP A 21 21.95 1.66 -7.36
C TRP A 21 21.51 0.21 -7.58
N PHE A 22 20.41 -0.02 -8.31
CA PHE A 22 19.91 -1.37 -8.51
C PHE A 22 20.59 -2.06 -9.70
N PRO A 23 21.07 -3.31 -9.56
CA PRO A 23 21.71 -4.00 -10.66
C PRO A 23 20.76 -4.16 -11.86
N GLN A 24 21.20 -3.80 -13.06
CA GLN A 24 20.49 -4.05 -14.32
C GLN A 24 20.57 -5.53 -14.74
N ASN A 25 20.22 -6.43 -13.82
CA ASN A 25 20.20 -7.87 -14.03
C ASN A 25 18.76 -8.35 -13.79
N GLU A 26 18.15 -8.89 -14.85
CA GLU A 26 16.76 -9.34 -14.86
C GLU A 26 16.45 -10.32 -13.72
N VAL A 27 17.38 -11.23 -13.40
CA VAL A 27 17.18 -12.22 -12.34
C VAL A 27 17.10 -11.55 -10.97
N LYS A 28 17.95 -10.55 -10.71
CA LYS A 28 17.94 -9.80 -9.44
C LYS A 28 16.68 -8.95 -9.33
N ILE A 29 16.28 -8.29 -10.41
CA ILE A 29 15.05 -7.48 -10.48
C ILE A 29 13.83 -8.35 -10.18
N ARG A 30 13.66 -9.48 -10.87
CA ARG A 30 12.52 -10.39 -10.67
C ARG A 30 12.50 -10.97 -9.25
N ARG A 31 13.65 -11.36 -8.69
CA ARG A 31 13.73 -11.86 -7.31
C ARG A 31 13.33 -10.80 -6.30
N PHE A 32 13.82 -9.57 -6.46
CA PHE A 32 13.46 -8.46 -5.58
C PHE A 32 11.98 -8.11 -5.69
N ALA A 33 11.44 -7.98 -6.91
CA ALA A 33 10.03 -7.66 -7.14
C ALA A 33 9.09 -8.67 -6.46
N LYS A 34 9.37 -9.97 -6.59
CA LYS A 34 8.63 -11.04 -5.90
C LYS A 34 8.70 -10.92 -4.38
N GLY A 35 9.91 -10.72 -3.84
CA GLY A 35 10.11 -10.54 -2.40
C GLY A 35 9.37 -9.31 -1.88
N TRP A 36 9.44 -8.20 -2.61
CA TRP A 36 8.77 -6.95 -2.27
C TRP A 36 7.24 -7.08 -2.29
N ALA A 37 6.66 -7.69 -3.32
CA ALA A 37 5.24 -7.97 -3.35
C ALA A 37 4.80 -8.94 -2.24
N GLY A 38 5.64 -9.91 -1.88
CA GLY A 38 5.39 -10.79 -0.73
C GLY A 38 5.31 -10.01 0.58
N LEU A 39 6.22 -9.06 0.80
CA LEU A 39 6.19 -8.17 1.96
C LEU A 39 4.92 -7.29 1.97
N VAL A 40 4.53 -6.73 0.83
CA VAL A 40 3.29 -5.92 0.69
C VAL A 40 2.05 -6.76 1.02
N PHE A 41 1.98 -8.00 0.53
CA PHE A 41 0.89 -8.93 0.84
C PHE A 41 0.86 -9.32 2.32
N ILE A 42 2.02 -9.63 2.94
CA ILE A 42 2.07 -9.89 4.39
C ILE A 42 1.61 -8.66 5.18
N TYR A 43 2.03 -7.45 4.77
CA TYR A 43 1.60 -6.23 5.43
C TYR A 43 0.09 -5.99 5.29
N SER A 44 -0.51 -6.36 4.16
CA SER A 44 -1.95 -6.27 3.93
C SER A 44 -2.75 -7.23 4.81
N LEU A 45 -2.23 -8.44 5.09
CA LEU A 45 -2.87 -9.41 5.98
C LEU A 45 -3.04 -8.91 7.41
N PHE A 46 -2.12 -8.07 7.90
CA PHE A 46 -2.28 -7.45 9.22
C PHE A 46 -3.58 -6.64 9.30
N PHE A 47 -3.99 -5.96 8.21
CA PHE A 47 -5.24 -5.18 8.22
C PHE A 47 -6.44 -6.08 8.52
N ILE A 48 -6.54 -7.24 7.86
CA ILE A 48 -7.59 -8.22 8.18
C ILE A 48 -7.48 -8.71 9.62
N ALA A 49 -6.27 -9.01 10.10
CA ALA A 49 -6.07 -9.55 11.45
C ALA A 49 -6.49 -8.60 12.58
N PHE A 50 -6.39 -7.28 12.36
CA PHE A 50 -6.72 -6.26 13.35
C PHE A 50 -8.04 -5.52 13.07
N PHE A 51 -8.80 -5.93 12.05
CA PHE A 51 -10.09 -5.33 11.73
C PHE A 51 -11.19 -5.79 12.67
N ASN A 52 -11.98 -4.86 13.19
CA ASN A 52 -13.10 -5.17 14.07
C ASN A 52 -14.43 -5.12 13.30
N PRO A 53 -15.04 -6.27 12.92
CA PRO A 53 -16.29 -6.27 12.15
C PRO A 53 -17.50 -5.74 12.94
N SER A 54 -17.42 -5.67 14.28
CA SER A 54 -18.50 -5.14 15.11
C SER A 54 -18.54 -3.61 15.15
N GLN A 55 -17.46 -2.95 14.72
CA GLN A 55 -17.39 -1.49 14.66
C GLN A 55 -17.86 -1.01 13.29
N THR A 56 -18.93 -0.23 13.28
CA THR A 56 -19.47 0.41 12.06
C THR A 56 -18.65 1.64 11.68
N GLY A 57 -18.49 1.88 10.37
CA GLY A 57 -17.74 3.01 9.82
C GLY A 57 -16.39 2.60 9.24
N PHE A 58 -15.57 3.60 8.90
CA PHE A 58 -14.21 3.36 8.42
C PHE A 58 -13.27 3.00 9.57
N GLN A 59 -12.28 2.18 9.28
CA GLN A 59 -11.19 1.85 10.18
C GLN A 59 -9.86 2.18 9.51
N PHE A 60 -8.81 2.29 10.33
CA PHE A 60 -7.47 2.68 9.88
C PHE A 60 -7.45 4.05 9.17
N GLU A 61 -8.28 4.98 9.64
CA GLU A 61 -8.43 6.30 9.05
C GLU A 61 -7.13 7.12 9.16
N ASN A 62 -6.70 7.70 8.04
CA ASN A 62 -5.50 8.53 7.96
C ASN A 62 -5.71 9.65 6.95
N ILE A 63 -5.35 10.89 7.29
CA ILE A 63 -5.34 12.01 6.33
C ILE A 63 -3.89 12.26 5.91
N LEU A 64 -3.63 12.18 4.61
CA LEU A 64 -2.34 12.52 4.04
C LEU A 64 -2.23 14.04 3.87
N LYS A 65 -1.28 14.64 4.60
CA LYS A 65 -0.89 16.05 4.46
C LYS A 65 0.32 16.16 3.54
N LEU A 66 0.35 17.18 2.69
CA LEU A 66 1.50 17.50 1.84
C LEU A 66 2.70 18.00 2.68
N PRO A 67 3.92 17.98 2.11
CA PRO A 67 5.09 18.61 2.75
C PRO A 67 4.77 20.06 3.16
N GLY A 68 5.05 20.38 4.43
CA GLY A 68 4.68 21.68 5.02
C GLY A 68 3.28 21.70 5.66
N GLY A 69 2.63 20.56 5.87
CA GLY A 69 1.39 20.43 6.65
C GLY A 69 0.13 20.91 5.94
N LYS A 70 0.20 21.11 4.62
CA LYS A 70 -0.92 21.62 3.82
C LYS A 70 -1.87 20.50 3.40
N ASP A 71 -3.14 20.84 3.30
CA ASP A 71 -4.18 20.02 2.70
C ASP A 71 -3.94 19.87 1.20
N TRP A 72 -4.52 18.86 0.56
CA TRP A 72 -4.32 18.60 -0.85
C TRP A 72 -4.73 19.81 -1.72
N ILE A 73 -5.98 20.29 -1.55
CA ILE A 73 -6.46 21.53 -2.15
C ILE A 73 -7.11 22.38 -1.06
N ALA A 74 -6.26 23.09 -0.31
CA ALA A 74 -6.68 23.92 0.82
C ALA A 74 -7.80 24.94 0.50
N PRO A 75 -7.79 25.65 -0.66
CA PRO A 75 -8.87 26.60 -0.97
C PRO A 75 -10.26 25.96 -1.11
N LEU A 76 -10.30 24.65 -1.41
CA LEU A 76 -11.54 23.89 -1.56
C LEU A 76 -11.85 23.03 -0.31
N GLY A 77 -10.99 23.05 0.71
CA GLY A 77 -11.11 22.19 1.89
C GLY A 77 -11.03 20.69 1.57
N ILE A 78 -10.30 20.30 0.52
CA ILE A 78 -10.19 18.91 0.08
C ILE A 78 -8.92 18.27 0.66
N ASP A 79 -9.12 17.16 1.36
CA ASP A 79 -8.08 16.33 1.98
C ASP A 79 -7.97 14.95 1.29
N PHE A 80 -6.76 14.37 1.35
CA PHE A 80 -6.58 12.96 1.03
C PHE A 80 -6.85 12.09 2.25
N ALA A 81 -8.13 11.77 2.47
CA ALA A 81 -8.56 10.86 3.51
C ALA A 81 -8.49 9.39 3.02
N PHE A 82 -7.84 8.55 3.81
CA PHE A 82 -7.80 7.10 3.64
C PHE A 82 -8.57 6.46 4.78
N GLY A 83 -9.32 5.41 4.48
CA GLY A 83 -10.01 4.57 5.44
C GLY A 83 -10.49 3.32 4.73
N VAL A 84 -10.72 2.23 5.47
CA VAL A 84 -11.25 0.99 4.90
C VAL A 84 -12.47 0.51 5.68
N ASP A 85 -13.45 0.00 4.95
CA ASP A 85 -14.62 -0.69 5.49
C ASP A 85 -14.50 -2.22 5.27
N GLY A 86 -15.53 -2.97 5.66
CA GLY A 86 -15.52 -4.44 5.59
C GLY A 86 -15.38 -5.02 4.18
N ILE A 87 -15.83 -4.30 3.14
CA ILE A 87 -15.66 -4.74 1.75
C ILE A 87 -14.27 -4.34 1.26
N SER A 88 -13.86 -3.10 1.50
CA SER A 88 -12.58 -2.54 1.08
C SER A 88 -11.41 -3.34 1.62
N ILE A 89 -11.49 -3.86 2.85
CA ILE A 89 -10.39 -4.64 3.42
C ILE A 89 -10.19 -5.99 2.72
N THR A 90 -11.29 -6.62 2.31
CA THR A 90 -11.25 -7.87 1.54
C THR A 90 -10.64 -7.63 0.17
N LEU A 91 -11.07 -6.54 -0.50
CA LEU A 91 -10.52 -6.13 -1.80
C LEU A 91 -9.04 -5.73 -1.71
N LEU A 92 -8.64 -5.03 -0.66
CA LEU A 92 -7.26 -4.62 -0.40
C LEU A 92 -6.34 -5.84 -0.33
N VAL A 93 -6.72 -6.88 0.42
CA VAL A 93 -5.92 -8.11 0.50
C VAL A 93 -5.93 -8.85 -0.82
N LEU A 94 -7.08 -8.96 -1.48
CA LEU A 94 -7.18 -9.56 -2.82
C LEU A 94 -6.25 -8.89 -3.83
N THR A 95 -6.20 -7.56 -3.89
CA THR A 95 -5.32 -6.83 -4.81
C THR A 95 -3.85 -7.14 -4.54
N THR A 96 -3.42 -7.10 -3.28
CA THR A 96 -2.01 -7.43 -2.95
C THR A 96 -1.67 -8.90 -3.23
N PHE A 97 -2.64 -9.81 -3.08
CA PHE A 97 -2.49 -11.22 -3.44
C PHE A 97 -2.37 -11.44 -4.94
N LEU A 98 -3.21 -10.77 -5.74
CA LEU A 98 -3.15 -10.86 -7.19
C LEU A 98 -1.82 -10.33 -7.72
N VAL A 99 -1.32 -9.19 -7.20
CA VAL A 99 0.00 -8.66 -7.56
C VAL A 99 1.11 -9.67 -7.23
N LEU A 100 1.06 -10.31 -6.06
CA LEU A 100 2.03 -11.33 -5.69
C LEU A 100 2.04 -12.49 -6.69
N ILE A 101 0.86 -13.03 -7.04
CA ILE A 101 0.76 -14.13 -8.00
C ILE A 101 1.23 -13.70 -9.39
N SER A 102 0.86 -12.51 -9.86
CA SER A 102 1.28 -11.99 -11.16
C SER A 102 2.80 -11.85 -11.30
N LEU A 103 3.54 -11.71 -10.19
CA LEU A 103 5.00 -11.66 -10.21
C LEU A 103 5.66 -13.03 -10.02
N ILE A 104 4.92 -14.01 -9.47
CA ILE A 104 5.40 -15.38 -9.26
C ILE A 104 5.18 -16.25 -10.51
N ALA A 105 4.03 -16.09 -11.17
CA ALA A 105 3.66 -16.79 -12.39
C ALA A 105 4.60 -16.46 -13.57
#